data_AF-A0A0E9NDM5-F1
#
_entry.id   AF-A0A0E9NDM5-F1
#
_cell.length_a   1.000
_cell.length_b   1.000
_cell.length_c   1.000
_cell.angle_alpha   90.00
_cell.angle_beta   90.00
_cell.angle_gamma   90.00
#
_symmetry.space_group_name_H-M   'P 1'
#
loop_
_entity.id
_entity.type
_entity.pdbx_description
1 polymer ?
#
loop_
_entity_poly.entity_id
_entity_poly.type
_entity_poly.pdbx_seq_one_letter_code
_entity_poly.pdbx_strand_id
1 'polypeptide(L)'
;MVKMILLRLLMVFVMAGLVLANTEKTIFVAIDHAPNQKHHDNRPVVKPNIPLRVHLDREDWTVQDGAELWYTLDTTPGTRYEVRVCWPATTPTDFHFSLSNNEALRIQAIPSYRSYLPTYSLSPPPLDFDIILDPFLWGMIPRSLLGTLGWVVAVVGVSVWVSVRVVWRLLKSVVREREKVE
;
A
#
# COMPACT_ATOMS: atom_id res chain seq x y z
N MET A 1 -4.19 1.41 38.84
CA MET A 1 -4.12 0.23 37.95
C MET A 1 -4.72 0.47 36.57
N VAL A 2 -5.98 0.92 36.46
CA VAL A 2 -6.67 1.23 35.18
C VAL A 2 -5.90 2.23 34.29
N LYS A 3 -5.34 3.29 34.89
CA LYS A 3 -4.50 4.29 34.20
C LYS A 3 -3.29 3.69 33.47
N MET A 4 -2.68 2.64 34.02
CA MET A 4 -1.51 1.99 33.40
C MET A 4 -1.89 1.07 32.24
N ILE A 5 -3.08 0.49 32.26
CA ILE A 5 -3.60 -0.33 31.16
C ILE A 5 -3.97 0.57 29.97
N LEU A 6 -4.66 1.67 30.26
CA LEU A 6 -5.01 2.67 29.25
C LEU A 6 -3.77 3.27 28.59
N LEU A 7 -2.73 3.57 29.38
CA LEU A 7 -1.45 4.09 28.87
C LEU A 7 -0.72 3.08 27.97
N ARG A 8 -0.73 1.79 28.32
CA ARG A 8 -0.10 0.73 27.50
C ARG A 8 -0.85 0.50 26.19
N LEU A 9 -2.19 0.52 26.21
CA LEU A 9 -3.01 0.42 25.00
C LEU A 9 -2.82 1.65 24.09
N LEU A 10 -2.74 2.84 24.68
CA LEU A 10 -2.44 4.08 23.96
C LEU A 10 -1.04 4.01 23.32
N MET A 11 -0.03 3.49 24.03
CA MET A 11 1.34 3.39 23.51
C MET A 11 1.45 2.40 22.33
N VAL A 12 0.72 1.28 22.37
CA VAL A 12 0.65 0.33 21.24
C VAL A 12 -0.06 0.95 20.03
N PHE A 13 -1.12 1.73 20.26
CA PHE A 13 -1.84 2.42 19.19
C PHE A 13 -1.00 3.52 18.53
N VAL A 14 -0.22 4.27 19.33
CA VAL A 14 0.71 5.31 18.83
C VAL A 14 1.85 4.69 18.02
N MET A 15 2.37 3.52 18.41
CA MET A 15 3.44 2.83 17.67
C MET A 15 2.98 2.20 16.34
N ALA A 16 1.67 2.02 16.12
CA ALA A 16 1.13 1.51 14.87
C ALA A 16 0.97 2.58 13.78
N GLY A 17 1.11 3.86 14.13
CA GLY A 17 1.09 4.96 13.18
C GLY A 17 2.50 5.28 12.69
N LEU A 18 2.61 5.60 11.40
CA LEU A 18 3.80 6.16 10.72
C LEU A 18 4.72 5.13 10.01
N VAL A 19 4.15 4.36 9.08
CA VAL A 19 4.87 4.03 7.86
C VAL A 19 4.16 4.74 6.71
N LEU A 20 4.66 5.91 6.34
CA LEU A 20 4.26 6.63 5.14
C LEU A 20 5.29 6.30 4.06
N ALA A 21 4.92 5.44 3.12
CA ALA A 21 5.64 5.31 1.86
C ALA A 21 4.93 6.18 0.81
N ASN A 22 5.70 6.90 0.00
CA ASN A 22 5.13 7.62 -1.14
C ASN A 22 4.53 6.57 -2.08
N THR A 23 3.22 6.68 -2.28
CA THR A 23 2.45 5.73 -3.06
C THR A 23 1.41 6.49 -3.86
N GLU A 24 1.44 6.33 -5.17
CA GLU A 24 0.37 6.78 -6.04
C GLU A 24 -0.50 5.56 -6.38
N LYS A 25 -1.83 5.73 -6.43
CA LYS A 25 -2.75 4.60 -6.66
C LYS A 25 -3.97 4.96 -7.49
N THR A 26 -4.43 4.00 -8.29
CA THR A 26 -5.71 4.11 -9.01
C THR A 26 -6.46 2.80 -9.02
N ILE A 27 -7.79 2.91 -9.07
CA ILE A 27 -8.72 1.78 -9.02
C ILE A 27 -9.47 1.74 -10.34
N PHE A 28 -9.56 0.56 -10.94
CA PHE A 28 -10.26 0.36 -12.20
C PHE A 28 -10.95 -0.99 -12.23
N VAL A 29 -11.86 -1.15 -13.18
CA VAL A 29 -12.49 -2.44 -13.48
C VAL A 29 -11.89 -2.94 -14.79
N ALA A 30 -11.37 -4.15 -14.76
CA ALA A 30 -10.79 -4.79 -15.93
C ALA A 30 -11.89 -4.99 -16.99
N ILE A 31 -11.57 -4.59 -18.21
CA ILE A 31 -12.47 -4.76 -19.35
C ILE A 31 -12.17 -6.09 -20.05
N ASP A 32 -13.11 -6.55 -20.88
CA ASP A 32 -12.86 -7.72 -21.71
C ASP A 32 -11.81 -7.40 -22.76
N HIS A 33 -10.79 -8.25 -22.86
CA HIS A 33 -9.76 -8.10 -23.87
C HIS A 33 -10.40 -8.37 -25.23
N ALA A 34 -10.39 -7.38 -26.12
CA ALA A 34 -10.82 -7.62 -27.49
C ALA A 34 -9.98 -8.79 -28.05
N PRO A 35 -10.60 -9.86 -28.61
CA PRO A 35 -9.94 -11.14 -28.90
C PRO A 35 -8.78 -11.07 -29.92
N ASN A 36 -8.43 -9.88 -30.43
CA ASN A 36 -7.41 -9.68 -31.45
C ASN A 36 -6.32 -8.66 -31.06
N GLN A 37 -6.16 -8.29 -29.79
CA GLN A 37 -5.01 -7.50 -29.34
C GLN A 37 -3.96 -8.37 -28.63
N LYS A 38 -3.56 -9.48 -29.26
CA LYS A 38 -2.19 -9.97 -29.12
C LYS A 38 -1.27 -8.99 -29.84
N HIS A 39 -1.19 -7.74 -29.36
CA HIS A 39 -0.17 -6.85 -29.86
C HIS A 39 1.17 -7.45 -29.44
N HIS A 40 2.08 -7.49 -30.40
CA HIS A 40 3.51 -7.71 -30.19
C HIS A 40 4.10 -6.59 -29.31
N ASP A 41 3.58 -6.43 -28.09
CA ASP A 41 4.14 -5.52 -27.12
C ASP A 41 5.16 -6.31 -26.31
N ASN A 42 6.45 -6.06 -26.56
CA ASN A 42 7.55 -6.51 -25.70
C ASN A 42 7.51 -5.82 -24.31
N ARG A 43 6.33 -5.37 -23.87
CA ARG A 43 6.14 -4.67 -22.61
C ARG A 43 6.20 -5.67 -21.45
N PRO A 44 6.82 -5.29 -20.34
CA PRO A 44 6.76 -6.06 -19.11
C PRO A 44 5.31 -6.20 -18.64
N VAL A 45 4.98 -7.40 -18.15
CA VAL A 45 3.64 -7.75 -17.65
C VAL A 45 3.62 -7.67 -16.13
N VAL A 46 2.65 -6.92 -15.58
CA VAL A 46 2.39 -6.82 -14.15
C VAL A 46 1.36 -7.87 -13.77
N LYS A 47 1.77 -8.83 -12.94
CA LYS A 47 0.92 -9.93 -12.47
C LYS A 47 0.19 -9.54 -11.19
N PRO A 48 -1.04 -10.06 -10.97
CA PRO A 48 -1.77 -9.76 -9.76
C PRO A 48 -1.11 -10.42 -8.54
N ASN A 49 -1.12 -9.71 -7.41
CA ASN A 49 -0.55 -10.12 -6.11
C ASN A 49 0.98 -10.29 -6.06
N ILE A 50 1.71 -9.99 -7.13
CA ILE A 50 3.17 -10.08 -7.18
C ILE A 50 3.71 -8.68 -7.48
N PRO A 51 4.41 -8.03 -6.53
CA PRO A 51 5.07 -6.77 -6.80
C PRO A 51 6.10 -6.92 -7.92
N LEU A 52 6.03 -6.05 -8.93
CA LEU A 52 7.05 -5.93 -9.97
C LEU A 52 8.03 -4.83 -9.57
N ARG A 53 9.27 -5.21 -9.26
CA ARG A 53 10.37 -4.28 -9.02
C ARG A 53 10.85 -3.73 -10.36
N VAL A 54 10.91 -2.41 -10.47
CA VAL A 54 11.43 -1.69 -11.63
C VAL A 54 12.68 -0.91 -11.21
N HIS A 55 13.72 -1.03 -12.02
CA HIS A 55 14.93 -0.22 -11.92
C HIS A 55 14.94 0.77 -13.08
N LEU A 56 14.99 2.06 -12.78
CA LEU A 56 15.27 3.11 -13.78
C LEU A 56 16.73 3.47 -13.68
N ASP A 57 17.45 3.25 -14.77
CA ASP A 57 18.82 3.68 -14.93
C ASP A 57 18.87 5.16 -15.35
N ARG A 58 20.07 5.72 -15.33
CA ARG A 58 20.30 7.13 -15.71
C ARG A 58 19.93 7.39 -17.17
N GLU A 59 20.12 6.40 -18.03
CA GLU A 59 19.91 6.47 -19.47
C GLU A 59 18.43 6.46 -19.85
N ASP A 60 17.54 6.02 -18.94
CA ASP A 60 16.09 5.98 -19.16
C ASP A 60 15.42 7.36 -19.07
N TRP A 61 16.14 8.36 -18.55
CA TRP A 61 15.59 9.70 -18.34
C TRP A 61 15.76 10.58 -19.58
N THR A 62 14.66 11.19 -20.01
CA THR A 62 14.70 12.27 -21.00
C THR A 62 14.78 13.64 -20.33
N VAL A 63 15.44 14.58 -20.98
CA VAL A 63 15.68 15.94 -20.45
C VAL A 63 14.40 16.79 -20.38
N GLN A 64 13.40 16.50 -21.24
CA GLN A 64 12.19 17.31 -21.33
C GLN A 64 11.00 16.70 -20.58
N ASP A 65 10.79 15.38 -20.67
CA ASP A 65 9.54 14.74 -20.24
C ASP A 65 9.72 13.73 -19.08
N GLY A 66 10.95 13.53 -18.61
CA GLY A 66 11.28 12.52 -17.61
C GLY A 66 11.41 11.11 -18.22
N ALA A 67 11.13 10.08 -17.44
CA ALA A 67 11.10 8.70 -17.92
C ALA A 67 9.66 8.24 -18.14
N GLU A 68 9.34 7.78 -19.35
CA GLU A 68 8.03 7.23 -19.71
C GLU A 68 8.12 5.71 -19.87
N LEU A 69 7.29 4.98 -19.11
CA LEU A 69 7.27 3.53 -19.09
C LEU A 69 5.87 3.00 -19.33
N TRP A 70 5.81 1.84 -19.98
CA TRP A 70 4.57 1.17 -20.32
C TRP A 70 4.58 -0.29 -19.86
N TYR A 71 3.49 -0.68 -19.20
CA TYR A 71 3.31 -2.02 -18.66
C TYR A 71 1.95 -2.59 -19.09
N THR A 72 1.90 -3.90 -19.31
CA THR A 72 0.65 -4.63 -19.53
C THR A 72 0.14 -5.19 -18.21
N LEU A 73 -1.16 -5.06 -17.93
CA LEU A 73 -1.78 -5.55 -16.70
C LEU A 73 -2.42 -6.92 -16.96
N ASP A 74 -1.96 -7.96 -16.26
CA ASP A 74 -2.55 -9.30 -16.31
C ASP A 74 -3.82 -9.32 -15.45
N THR A 75 -4.96 -9.04 -16.10
CA THR A 75 -6.24 -8.84 -15.41
C THR A 75 -7.30 -9.83 -15.89
N THR A 76 -8.24 -10.14 -15.02
CA THR A 76 -9.43 -10.92 -15.39
C THR A 76 -10.61 -9.97 -15.64
N PRO A 77 -11.28 -10.04 -16.81
CA PRO A 77 -12.41 -9.18 -17.13
C PRO A 77 -13.48 -9.16 -16.04
N GLY A 78 -14.06 -7.98 -15.78
CA GLY A 78 -15.07 -7.77 -14.75
C GLY A 78 -14.54 -7.74 -13.31
N THR A 79 -13.26 -8.05 -13.09
CA THR A 79 -12.64 -7.94 -11.76
C THR A 79 -12.17 -6.50 -11.52
N ARG A 80 -12.42 -6.00 -10.30
CA ARG A 80 -11.94 -4.69 -9.86
C ARG A 80 -10.52 -4.81 -9.32
N TYR A 81 -9.63 -3.93 -9.74
CA TYR A 81 -8.22 -3.90 -9.32
C TYR A 81 -7.85 -2.52 -8.79
N GLU A 82 -6.86 -2.49 -7.90
CA GLU A 82 -6.08 -1.30 -7.59
C GLU A 82 -4.65 -1.52 -8.04
N VAL A 83 -4.12 -0.59 -8.83
CA VAL A 83 -2.71 -0.54 -9.17
C VAL A 83 -2.04 0.53 -8.31
N ARG A 84 -0.91 0.18 -7.71
CA ARG A 84 -0.12 1.04 -6.84
C ARG A 84 1.30 1.12 -7.36
N VAL A 85 1.85 2.33 -7.38
CA VAL A 85 3.27 2.58 -7.63
C VAL A 85 3.87 3.07 -6.32
N CYS A 86 4.85 2.36 -5.78
CA CYS A 86 5.49 2.66 -4.50
C CYS A 86 6.96 2.99 -4.73
N TRP A 87 7.45 4.10 -4.16
CA TRP A 87 8.86 4.49 -4.29
C TRP A 87 9.43 5.05 -2.98
N PRO A 88 10.77 5.08 -2.83
CA PRO A 88 11.40 5.64 -1.63
C PRO A 88 11.11 7.13 -1.46
N ALA A 89 10.84 7.56 -0.23
CA ALA A 89 10.69 8.97 0.10
C ALA A 89 12.01 9.77 -0.06
N THR A 90 13.14 9.08 -0.12
CA THR A 90 14.49 9.66 -0.27
C THR A 90 14.83 10.02 -1.70
N THR A 91 13.99 9.64 -2.66
CA THR A 91 14.15 9.95 -4.09
C THR A 91 13.05 10.91 -4.52
N PRO A 92 13.36 12.22 -4.65
CA PRO A 92 12.39 13.24 -5.04
C PRO A 92 12.03 13.07 -6.52
N THR A 93 11.01 12.24 -6.74
CA THR A 93 10.45 11.93 -8.05
C THR A 93 8.94 11.93 -7.92
N ASP A 94 8.30 12.68 -8.83
CA ASP A 94 6.87 12.76 -8.95
C ASP A 94 6.45 11.75 -10.02
N PHE A 95 5.63 10.78 -9.60
CA PHE A 95 5.09 9.77 -10.50
C PHE A 95 3.67 10.12 -10.89
N HIS A 96 3.41 10.20 -12.19
CA HIS A 96 2.08 10.25 -12.76
C HIS A 96 1.81 8.95 -13.49
N PHE A 97 0.60 8.42 -13.40
CA PHE A 97 0.20 7.31 -14.25
C PHE A 97 -1.13 7.57 -14.92
N SER A 98 -1.36 6.85 -16.01
CA SER A 98 -2.64 6.79 -16.69
C SER A 98 -2.90 5.39 -17.18
N LEU A 99 -4.15 4.96 -17.10
CA LEU A 99 -4.58 3.69 -17.67
C LEU A 99 -5.02 3.92 -19.11
N SER A 100 -4.44 3.17 -20.04
CA SER A 100 -4.89 3.10 -21.42
C SER A 100 -5.84 1.91 -21.55
N ASN A 101 -7.12 2.20 -21.81
CA ASN A 101 -8.19 1.22 -21.94
C ASN A 101 -8.30 0.21 -20.78
N ASN A 102 -7.89 0.56 -19.55
CA ASN A 102 -7.88 -0.37 -18.40
C ASN A 102 -7.08 -1.69 -18.61
N GLU A 103 -6.18 -1.73 -19.59
CA GLU A 103 -5.35 -2.90 -19.91
C GLU A 103 -3.85 -2.61 -19.80
N ALA A 104 -3.46 -1.37 -20.10
CA ALA A 104 -2.08 -0.93 -20.03
C ALA A 104 -1.91 0.22 -19.03
N LEU A 105 -0.81 0.18 -18.30
CA LEU A 105 -0.39 1.23 -17.37
C LEU A 105 0.74 2.03 -18.03
N ARG A 106 0.51 3.32 -18.22
CA ARG A 106 1.56 4.30 -18.52
C ARG A 106 2.02 4.92 -17.21
N ILE A 107 3.32 4.96 -16.97
CA ILE A 107 3.97 5.65 -15.86
C ILE A 107 4.88 6.72 -16.43
N GLN A 108 4.77 7.94 -15.90
CA GLN A 108 5.67 9.04 -16.18
C GLN A 108 6.34 9.44 -14.87
N ALA A 109 7.66 9.24 -14.80
CA ALA A 109 8.49 9.62 -13.67
C ALA A 109 9.18 10.95 -13.98
N ILE A 110 8.94 11.96 -13.15
CA ILE A 110 9.49 13.31 -13.33
C ILE A 110 10.38 13.64 -12.12
N PRO A 111 11.66 13.97 -12.32
CA PRO A 111 12.54 14.34 -11.23
C PRO A 111 12.09 15.65 -10.58
N SER A 112 11.85 15.67 -9.27
CA SER A 112 11.37 16.85 -8.54
C SER A 112 12.43 17.52 -7.65
N TYR A 113 13.72 17.30 -7.92
CA TYR A 113 14.81 17.98 -7.23
C TYR A 113 15.10 19.36 -7.82
N ARG A 114 15.34 20.35 -6.96
CA ARG A 114 15.80 21.68 -7.34
C ARG A 114 17.29 21.78 -7.02
N SER A 115 18.14 21.84 -8.03
CA SER A 115 19.59 22.01 -7.85
C SER A 115 20.07 23.32 -8.47
N TYR A 116 21.07 23.94 -7.84
CA TYR A 116 21.74 25.12 -8.38
C TYR A 116 22.80 24.77 -9.44
N LEU A 117 23.11 23.48 -9.60
CA LEU A 117 24.06 22.96 -10.56
C LEU A 117 23.28 22.41 -11.77
N PRO A 118 23.40 23.00 -12.97
CA PRO A 118 22.60 22.61 -14.14
C PRO A 118 22.85 21.16 -14.58
N THR A 119 24.00 20.58 -14.22
CA THR A 119 24.33 19.18 -14.55
C THR A 119 23.45 18.17 -13.81
N TYR A 120 23.01 18.49 -12.59
CA TYR A 120 22.18 17.55 -11.83
C TYR A 120 20.76 17.48 -12.40
N SER A 121 20.16 18.61 -12.81
CA SER A 121 18.82 18.68 -13.46
C SER A 121 18.69 17.89 -14.76
N LEU A 122 19.81 17.59 -15.40
CA LEU A 122 19.84 16.93 -16.71
C LEU A 122 20.08 15.41 -16.61
N SER A 123 20.35 14.88 -15.40
CA SER A 123 20.76 13.49 -15.24
C SER A 123 20.39 12.93 -13.87
N PRO A 124 19.11 12.57 -13.66
CA PRO A 124 18.61 12.00 -12.41
C PRO A 124 19.41 10.76 -11.98
N PRO A 125 19.53 10.51 -10.67
CA PRO A 125 20.12 9.27 -10.17
C PRO A 125 19.21 8.07 -10.48
N PRO A 126 19.77 6.84 -10.50
CA PRO A 126 18.97 5.63 -10.63
C PRO A 126 17.88 5.54 -9.55
N LEU A 127 16.73 5.01 -9.92
CA LEU A 127 15.55 4.96 -9.08
C LEU A 127 14.91 3.58 -9.14
N ASP A 128 14.70 3.00 -7.97
CA ASP A 128 13.88 1.82 -7.83
C ASP A 128 12.45 2.17 -7.41
N PHE A 129 11.47 1.49 -7.99
CA PHE A 129 10.09 1.53 -7.52
C PHE A 129 9.39 0.19 -7.73
N ASP A 130 8.29 -0.03 -7.01
CA ASP A 130 7.48 -1.23 -7.09
C ASP A 130 6.12 -0.94 -7.71
N ILE A 131 5.70 -1.76 -8.67
CA ILE A 131 4.33 -1.76 -9.20
C ILE A 131 3.58 -2.94 -8.60
N ILE A 132 2.44 -2.69 -7.98
CA ILE A 132 1.59 -3.71 -7.35
C ILE A 132 0.22 -3.68 -7.99
N LEU A 133 -0.22 -4.82 -8.53
CA LEU A 133 -1.59 -5.02 -9.02
C LEU A 133 -2.37 -5.86 -8.01
N ASP A 134 -3.33 -5.24 -7.32
CA ASP A 134 -4.07 -5.85 -6.21
C ASP A 134 -5.54 -6.08 -6.61
N PRO A 135 -6.00 -7.34 -6.72
CA PRO A 135 -7.39 -7.65 -7.01
C PRO A 135 -8.31 -7.37 -5.80
N PHE A 136 -9.52 -6.88 -6.06
CA PHE A 136 -10.53 -6.69 -5.02
C PHE A 136 -11.30 -7.99 -4.77
N LEU A 137 -11.56 -8.24 -3.50
CA LEU A 137 -12.47 -9.28 -3.05
C LEU A 137 -13.88 -8.70 -2.98
N TRP A 138 -14.82 -9.38 -3.65
CA TRP A 138 -16.22 -8.96 -3.76
C TRP A 138 -16.41 -7.51 -4.25
N GLY A 139 -15.42 -6.96 -4.96
CA GLY A 139 -15.44 -5.57 -5.44
C GLY A 139 -15.30 -4.50 -4.35
N MET A 140 -15.06 -4.88 -3.09
CA MET A 140 -15.03 -3.95 -1.95
C MET A 140 -13.65 -3.72 -1.35
N ILE A 141 -12.87 -4.78 -1.11
CA ILE A 141 -11.63 -4.72 -0.31
C ILE A 141 -10.45 -5.28 -1.13
N PRO A 142 -9.31 -4.58 -1.21
CA PRO A 142 -8.10 -5.14 -1.83
C PRO A 142 -7.65 -6.41 -1.12
N ARG A 143 -7.25 -7.44 -1.88
CA ARG A 143 -6.90 -8.75 -1.31
C ARG A 143 -5.73 -8.67 -0.34
N SER A 144 -4.75 -7.79 -0.58
CA SER A 144 -3.62 -7.57 0.34
C SER A 144 -4.05 -7.09 1.73
N LEU A 145 -5.23 -6.46 1.86
CA LEU A 145 -5.73 -5.93 3.13
C LEU A 145 -6.29 -7.03 4.07
N LEU A 146 -6.58 -8.23 3.56
CA LEU A 146 -7.15 -9.32 4.37
C LEU A 146 -6.27 -9.68 5.57
N GLY A 147 -4.95 -9.77 5.36
CA GLY A 147 -4.01 -10.13 6.43
C GLY A 147 -4.04 -9.09 7.56
N THR A 148 -4.03 -7.81 7.19
CA THR A 148 -4.13 -6.69 8.12
C THR A 148 -5.46 -6.72 8.87
N LEU A 149 -6.58 -6.95 8.17
CA LEU A 149 -7.90 -7.03 8.79
C LEU A 149 -7.97 -8.19 9.79
N GLY A 150 -7.49 -9.38 9.41
CA GLY A 150 -7.44 -10.55 10.29
C GLY A 150 -6.59 -10.31 11.53
N TRP A 151 -5.43 -9.67 11.38
CA TRP A 151 -4.57 -9.29 12.49
C TRP A 151 -5.25 -8.31 13.45
N VAL A 152 -5.87 -7.26 12.91
CA VAL A 152 -6.62 -6.27 13.72
C VAL A 152 -7.72 -6.95 14.53
N VAL A 153 -8.51 -7.84 13.91
CA VAL A 153 -9.56 -8.59 14.59
C VAL A 153 -8.99 -9.47 15.70
N ALA A 154 -7.88 -10.17 15.45
CA ALA A 154 -7.21 -10.99 16.46
C ALA A 154 -6.72 -10.16 17.66
N VAL A 155 -6.04 -9.04 17.40
CA VAL A 155 -5.52 -8.14 18.44
C VAL A 155 -6.66 -7.56 19.28
N VAL A 156 -7.73 -7.09 18.64
CA VAL A 156 -8.92 -6.57 19.34
C VAL A 156 -9.57 -7.68 20.16
N GLY A 157 -9.76 -8.87 19.60
CA GLY A 157 -10.37 -10.00 20.30
C GLY A 157 -9.59 -10.43 21.54
N VAL A 158 -8.27 -10.54 21.44
CA VAL A 158 -7.38 -10.84 22.59
C VAL A 158 -7.46 -9.73 23.63
N SER A 159 -7.42 -8.46 23.20
CA SER A 159 -7.49 -7.31 24.11
C SER A 159 -8.80 -7.28 24.90
N VAL A 160 -9.93 -7.54 24.26
CA VAL A 160 -11.25 -7.64 24.90
C VAL A 160 -11.28 -8.81 25.89
N TRP A 161 -10.80 -9.99 25.49
CA TRP A 161 -10.78 -11.17 26.35
C TRP A 161 -9.95 -10.98 27.63
N VAL A 162 -8.75 -10.38 27.51
CA VAL A 162 -7.92 -10.03 28.67
C VAL A 162 -8.63 -9.00 29.55
N SER A 163 -9.23 -7.98 28.95
CA SER A 163 -9.94 -6.92 29.68
C SER A 163 -11.09 -7.47 30.50
N VAL A 164 -11.94 -8.32 29.90
CA VAL A 164 -13.08 -8.97 30.59
C VAL A 164 -12.58 -9.81 31.77
N ARG A 165 -11.50 -10.60 31.58
CA ARG A 165 -10.91 -11.43 32.64
C ARG A 165 -10.41 -10.59 33.83
N VAL A 166 -9.76 -9.46 33.57
CA VAL A 166 -9.24 -8.57 34.61
C VAL A 166 -10.39 -7.87 35.34
N VAL A 167 -11.34 -7.27 34.61
CA VAL A 167 -12.52 -6.61 35.19
C VAL A 167 -13.31 -7.60 36.07
N TRP A 168 -13.52 -8.83 35.59
CA TRP A 168 -14.21 -9.86 36.36
C TRP A 168 -13.49 -10.23 37.66
N ARG A 169 -12.15 -10.34 37.64
CA ARG A 169 -11.35 -10.59 38.85
C ARG A 169 -11.46 -9.44 39.86
N LEU A 170 -11.41 -8.20 39.38
CA LEU A 170 -11.54 -7.01 40.22
C LEU A 170 -12.94 -6.90 40.83
N LEU A 171 -13.98 -7.13 40.03
CA LEU A 171 -15.37 -7.13 40.49
C LEU A 171 -15.55 -8.16 41.61
N LYS A 172 -15.03 -9.38 41.41
CA LYS A 172 -15.05 -10.44 42.43
C LYS A 172 -14.29 -10.06 43.70
N SER A 173 -13.15 -9.37 43.61
CA SER A 173 -12.43 -8.92 44.80
C SER A 173 -13.22 -7.90 45.61
N VAL A 174 -13.91 -6.96 44.94
CA VAL A 174 -14.72 -5.94 45.62
C VAL A 174 -15.95 -6.56 46.31
N VAL A 175 -16.64 -7.49 45.64
CA VAL A 175 -17.78 -8.21 46.24
C VAL A 175 -17.33 -8.99 47.48
N ARG A 176 -16.20 -9.72 47.39
CA ARG A 176 -15.67 -10.50 48.51
C ARG A 176 -15.19 -9.63 49.68
N GLU A 177 -14.70 -8.43 49.42
CA GLU A 177 -14.35 -7.48 50.50
C GLU A 177 -15.59 -6.96 51.22
N ARG A 178 -16.69 -6.71 50.50
CA ARG A 178 -17.98 -6.30 51.09
C ARG A 178 -18.56 -7.39 52.00
N GLU A 179 -18.57 -8.65 51.54
CA GLU A 179 -19.06 -9.80 52.33
C GLU A 179 -18.28 -10.06 53.63
N LYS A 180 -17.07 -9.52 53.79
CA LYS A 180 -16.27 -9.66 55.02
C LYS A 180 -16.50 -8.56 56.05
N VAL A 181 -17.14 -7.46 55.64
CA VAL A 181 -17.36 -6.27 56.48
C VAL A 181 -18.77 -6.26 57.07
N GLU A 182 -19.71 -7.01 56.47
CA GLU A 182 -21.01 -7.37 57.03
C GLU A 182 -20.92 -8.63 57.90
#